data_AF-A0A2H3C800-F1
#
_entry.id   AF-A0A2H3C800-F1
#
_cell.length_a   1.000
_cell.length_b   1.000
_cell.length_c   1.000
_cell.angle_alpha   90.00
_cell.angle_beta   90.00
_cell.angle_gamma   90.00
#
_symmetry.space_group_name_H-M   'P 1'
#
loop_
_entity.id
_entity.type
_entity.pdbx_description
1 polymer ?
#
loop_
_entity_poly.entity_id
_entity_poly.type
_entity_poly.pdbx_seq_one_letter_code
_entity_poly.pdbx_strand_id
1 'polypeptide(L)'
;IISPFTNDKTCISTKWLLRQINGCGLPVQHLLQVIHLDTAAAHYLALLPDNLYVCDCCMGLNLGIPCRHYFQVLSMSPNMQFNLGII
;
A
#
# COMPACT_ATOMS: atom_id res chain seq x y z
N ILE A 1 5.41 1.45 -23.56
CA ILE A 1 6.59 1.18 -22.70
C ILE A 1 6.05 0.62 -21.40
N ILE A 2 6.32 -0.65 -21.09
CA ILE A 2 5.94 -1.25 -19.81
C ILE A 2 6.99 -0.78 -18.80
N SER A 3 6.56 -0.17 -17.69
CA SER A 3 7.48 0.21 -16.61
C SER A 3 8.19 -1.05 -16.13
N PRO A 4 9.54 -1.08 -16.00
CA PRO A 4 10.25 -2.28 -15.62
C PRO A 4 10.07 -2.64 -14.13
N PHE A 5 9.30 -1.84 -13.37
CA PHE A 5 9.02 -2.02 -11.94
C PHE A 5 10.27 -2.35 -11.10
N THR A 6 11.42 -1.78 -11.45
CA THR A 6 12.69 -2.03 -10.74
C THR A 6 12.78 -1.32 -9.38
N ASN A 7 11.73 -0.59 -8.96
CA ASN A 7 11.72 0.18 -7.72
C ASN A 7 11.27 -0.61 -6.49
N ASP A 8 11.20 -1.94 -6.54
CA ASP A 8 10.72 -2.83 -5.46
C ASP A 8 11.46 -2.70 -4.12
N LYS A 9 12.55 -1.94 -4.08
CA LYS A 9 13.28 -1.62 -2.84
C LYS A 9 13.02 -0.21 -2.32
N THR A 10 12.30 0.61 -3.09
CA THR A 10 11.98 1.99 -2.74
C THR A 10 10.76 2.00 -1.85
N CYS A 11 10.98 2.19 -0.55
CA CYS A 11 9.94 2.42 0.43
C CYS A 11 10.32 3.54 1.39
N ILE A 12 9.30 4.21 1.92
CA ILE A 12 9.45 5.07 3.10
C ILE A 12 9.42 4.22 4.36
N SER A 13 9.97 4.73 5.46
CA SER A 13 9.89 4.05 6.75
C SER A 13 8.43 3.83 7.16
N THR A 14 8.06 2.59 7.49
CA THR A 14 6.74 2.26 8.05
C THR A 14 6.44 3.08 9.30
N LYS A 15 7.44 3.33 10.15
CA LYS A 15 7.29 4.19 11.34
C LYS A 15 6.92 5.62 10.97
N TRP A 16 7.57 6.17 9.94
CA TRP A 16 7.24 7.51 9.45
C TRP A 16 5.84 7.54 8.84
N LEU A 17 5.48 6.52 8.06
CA LEU A 17 4.16 6.37 7.46
C LEU A 17 3.05 6.36 8.52
N LEU A 18 3.19 5.50 9.54
CA LEU A 18 2.22 5.42 10.65
C LEU A 18 2.12 6.74 11.41
N ARG A 19 3.23 7.46 11.58
CA ARG A 19 3.23 8.80 12.19
C ARG A 19 2.43 9.80 11.35
N GLN A 20 2.53 9.76 10.02
CA GLN A 20 1.74 10.64 9.15
C GLN A 20 0.26 10.30 9.21
N ILE A 21 -0.10 9.02 9.10
CA ILE A 21 -1.49 8.55 9.20
C ILE A 21 -2.12 9.01 10.52
N ASN A 22 -1.42 8.80 11.63
CA ASN A 22 -1.87 9.25 12.95
C ASN A 22 -1.96 10.79 13.03
N GLY A 23 -1.04 11.51 12.39
CA GLY A 23 -1.06 12.97 12.30
C GLY A 23 -2.29 13.52 11.57
N CYS A 24 -2.85 12.75 10.63
CA CYS A 24 -4.11 13.05 9.96
C CYS A 24 -5.35 12.63 10.77
N GLY A 25 -5.19 12.06 11.97
CA GLY A 25 -6.31 11.57 12.78
C GLY A 25 -7.00 10.32 12.21
N LEU A 26 -6.35 9.62 11.27
CA LEU A 26 -6.90 8.42 10.65
C LEU A 26 -6.47 7.18 11.44
N PRO A 27 -7.40 6.33 11.91
CA PRO A 27 -7.03 5.11 12.62
C PRO A 27 -6.57 4.03 11.63
N VAL A 28 -5.46 3.36 11.94
CA VAL A 28 -5.03 2.17 11.19
C VAL A 28 -5.82 0.96 11.67
N GLN A 29 -6.62 0.35 10.79
CA GLN A 29 -7.38 -0.87 11.12
C GLN A 29 -6.49 -2.11 11.04
N HIS A 30 -5.71 -2.20 9.96
CA HIS A 30 -4.80 -3.32 9.73
C HIS A 30 -3.48 -2.81 9.14
N LEU A 31 -2.38 -3.39 9.58
CA LEU A 31 -1.06 -3.20 8.97
C LEU A 31 -0.62 -4.54 8.37
N LEU A 32 -0.55 -4.58 7.06
CA LEU A 32 -0.25 -5.79 6.29
C LEU A 32 1.17 -5.71 5.74
N GLN A 33 1.89 -6.82 5.80
CA GLN A 33 3.20 -6.97 5.18
C GLN A 33 3.05 -7.76 3.89
N VAL A 34 3.56 -7.21 2.78
CA VAL A 34 3.62 -7.84 1.46
C VAL A 34 5.07 -8.14 1.16
N ILE A 35 5.39 -9.42 0.95
CA ILE A 35 6.76 -9.88 0.69
C ILE A 35 6.84 -10.34 -0.76
N HIS A 36 7.77 -9.74 -1.51
CA HIS A 36 8.11 -10.19 -2.86
C HIS A 36 9.00 -11.43 -2.77
N LEU A 37 8.52 -12.58 -3.28
CA LEU A 37 9.17 -13.87 -3.07
C LEU A 37 10.59 -13.95 -3.66
N ASP A 38 10.82 -13.36 -4.82
CA ASP A 38 12.11 -13.48 -5.51
C ASP A 38 13.19 -12.58 -4.90
N THR A 39 12.81 -11.43 -4.38
CA THR A 39 13.75 -10.39 -3.91
C THR A 39 13.80 -10.29 -2.39
N ALA A 40 12.90 -10.98 -1.69
CA ALA A 40 12.61 -10.84 -0.26
C ALA A 40 12.29 -9.39 0.17
N ALA A 41 11.99 -8.50 -0.78
CA ALA A 41 11.61 -7.12 -0.47
C ALA A 41 10.26 -7.12 0.25
N ALA A 42 10.19 -6.40 1.37
CA ALA A 42 8.99 -6.28 2.16
C ALA A 42 8.43 -4.86 2.09
N HIS A 43 7.13 -4.76 1.82
CA HIS A 43 6.37 -3.53 1.81
C HIS A 43 5.24 -3.60 2.82
N TYR A 44 4.93 -2.49 3.45
CA TYR A 44 3.83 -2.37 4.39
C TYR A 44 2.67 -1.58 3.77
N LEU A 45 1.47 -2.09 4.01
CA LEU A 45 0.22 -1.49 3.58
C LEU A 45 -0.70 -1.33 4.78
N ALA A 46 -1.05 -0.09 5.09
CA ALA A 46 -2.01 0.25 6.13
C ALA A 46 -3.40 0.33 5.50
N LEU A 47 -4.36 -0.43 6.04
CA LEU A 47 -5.78 -0.29 5.77
C LEU A 47 -6.40 0.67 6.78
N LEU A 48 -7.18 1.61 6.28
CA LEU A 48 -7.85 2.66 7.03
C LEU A 48 -9.38 2.48 6.87
N PRO A 49 -10.22 3.25 7.60
CA PRO A 49 -11.66 3.27 7.39
C PRO A 49 -12.06 3.52 5.93
N ASP A 50 -13.29 3.12 5.60
CA ASP A 50 -13.92 3.37 4.30
C ASP A 50 -13.16 2.78 3.10
N ASN A 51 -12.46 1.66 3.32
CA ASN A 51 -11.62 0.98 2.32
C ASN A 51 -10.46 1.84 1.79
N LEU A 52 -10.04 2.86 2.55
CA LEU A 52 -8.87 3.65 2.25
C LEU A 52 -7.59 2.87 2.58
N TYR A 53 -6.50 3.17 1.89
CA TYR A 53 -5.23 2.50 2.11
C TYR A 53 -4.04 3.43 1.89
N VAL A 54 -2.92 3.12 2.53
CA VAL A 54 -1.63 3.75 2.23
C VAL A 54 -0.54 2.68 2.22
N CYS A 55 0.27 2.68 1.16
CA CYS A 55 1.39 1.75 1.02
C CYS A 55 2.72 2.51 1.10
N ASP A 56 3.69 1.93 1.81
CA ASP A 56 5.02 2.52 1.99
C ASP A 56 5.85 2.59 0.69
N CYS A 57 5.41 1.96 -0.40
CA CYS A 57 6.03 2.13 -1.71
C CYS A 57 5.79 3.52 -2.32
N CYS A 58 4.88 4.33 -1.75
CA CYS A 58 4.48 5.66 -2.23
C CYS A 58 3.99 5.73 -3.68
N MET A 59 3.82 4.59 -4.36
CA MET A 59 3.33 4.57 -5.74
C MET A 59 1.85 4.93 -5.82
N GLY A 60 1.08 4.69 -4.75
CA GLY A 60 -0.34 5.03 -4.63
C GLY A 60 -1.15 4.52 -5.81
N LEU A 61 -1.28 5.36 -6.83
CA LEU A 61 -1.87 5.07 -8.13
C LEU A 61 -0.91 5.50 -9.25
N ASN A 62 -0.69 4.64 -10.26
CA ASN A 62 -0.01 5.02 -11.49
C ASN A 62 -0.92 4.72 -12.69
N LEU A 63 -1.26 5.74 -13.48
CA LEU A 63 -2.15 5.62 -14.65
C LEU A 63 -3.52 4.98 -14.35
N GLY A 64 -4.10 5.23 -13.17
CA GLY A 64 -5.37 4.60 -12.77
C GLY A 64 -5.22 3.21 -12.13
N ILE A 65 -4.01 2.66 -12.08
CA ILE A 65 -3.71 1.33 -11.55
C ILE A 65 -3.09 1.49 -10.16
N PRO A 66 -3.71 0.99 -9.08
CA PRO A 66 -3.12 1.02 -7.75
C PRO A 66 -1.83 0.20 -7.69
N CYS A 67 -1.01 0.44 -6.67
CA CYS A 67 0.26 -0.28 -6.54
C CYS A 67 0.05 -1.80 -6.51
N ARG A 68 1.00 -2.57 -7.06
CA ARG A 68 0.91 -4.05 -7.10
C ARG A 68 0.76 -4.67 -5.69
N HIS A 69 1.30 -4.02 -4.67
CA HIS A 69 1.16 -4.47 -3.28
C HIS A 69 -0.29 -4.38 -2.80
N TYR A 70 -0.99 -3.30 -3.16
CA TYR A 70 -2.42 -3.17 -2.91
C TYR A 70 -3.22 -4.22 -3.69
N PHE A 71 -2.92 -4.44 -4.98
CA PHE A 71 -3.59 -5.50 -5.75
C PHE A 71 -3.39 -6.89 -5.14
N GLN A 72 -2.19 -7.18 -4.63
CA GLN A 72 -1.92 -8.45 -3.96
C GLN A 72 -2.77 -8.60 -2.70
N VAL A 73 -2.86 -7.55 -1.88
CA VAL A 73 -3.72 -7.56 -0.68
C VAL A 73 -5.19 -7.72 -1.06
N LEU A 74 -5.67 -6.99 -2.07
CA LEU A 74 -7.04 -7.05 -2.57
C LEU A 74 -7.39 -8.47 -3.06
N SER A 75 -6.49 -9.09 -3.82
CA SER A 75 -6.67 -10.45 -4.35
C SER A 75 -6.75 -11.52 -3.27
N MET A 76 -6.13 -11.30 -2.10
CA MET A 76 -6.13 -12.25 -0.99
C MET A 76 -7.20 -11.94 0.08
N SER A 77 -7.87 -10.80 -0.01
CA SER A 77 -8.79 -10.31 1.04
C SER A 77 -10.23 -10.29 0.52
N PRO A 78 -11.05 -11.33 0.79
CA PRO A 78 -12.40 -11.45 0.21
C PRO A 78 -13.37 -10.34 0.65
N ASN A 79 -13.08 -9.65 1.75
CA ASN A 79 -13.93 -8.58 2.31
C ASN A 79 -13.42 -7.17 1.97
N MET A 80 -12.30 -7.05 1.25
CA MET A 80 -11.74 -5.75 0.92
C MET A 80 -12.37 -5.23 -0.37
N GLN A 81 -12.91 -4.01 -0.34
CA GLN A 81 -13.51 -3.41 -1.52
C GLN A 81 -12.49 -2.48 -2.20
N PHE A 82 -12.55 -2.43 -3.53
CA PHE A 82 -11.78 -1.46 -4.28
C PHE A 82 -12.38 -0.06 -4.11
N ASN A 83 -11.65 0.84 -3.44
CA ASN A 83 -12.01 2.24 -3.33
C ASN A 83 -10.92 3.13 -3.93
N LEU A 84 -11.30 3.99 -4.87
CA LEU A 84 -10.47 5.06 -5.43
C LEU A 84 -10.88 6.40 -4.82
N GLY A 85 -10.61 6.57 -3.54
CA GLY A 85 -10.63 7.88 -2.88
C GLY A 85 -9.25 8.49 -2.98
N ILE A 86 -9.09 9.54 -3.79
CA ILE A 86 -7.90 10.40 -3.70
C ILE A 86 -8.18 11.39 -2.57
N ILE A 87 -7.40 11.30 -1.50
CA ILE A 87 -7.43 12.24 -0.36
C ILE A 87 -6.31 13.26 -0.55
#